data_AF-A0A0R2TI09-F1
#
_entry.id   AF-A0A0R2TI09-F1
#
_cell.length_a   1.000
_cell.length_b   1.000
_cell.length_c   1.000
_cell.angle_alpha   90.00
_cell.angle_beta   90.00
_cell.angle_gamma   90.00
#
_symmetry.space_group_name_H-M   'P 1'
#
loop_
_entity.id
_entity.type
_entity.pdbx_description
1 polymer ?
#
loop_
_entity_poly.entity_id
_entity_poly.type
_entity_poly.pdbx_seq_one_letter_code
_entity_poly.pdbx_strand_id
1 'polypeptide(L)'
;NNKINCLHWFNCQYTNIGKEDFWTNAAIIEFENKEILEKAFNNKLEFNTIKALQVFIVLPKNPSRLLLNFLKLFRPVGYLFKLFKNSSIEELIENNNSEILPSKKQTERLLNETSNKKAYMINLLEARETAKYSDLSIVISGKEAYYKKYGNIASRSVLLMGGDITYVGRFNGEPLIEFNVPNDTKGNWQALGIMEYPLARNMLDLEKMPGYKEALKHRDAGLKKTFNLYSTK
;
A
#
# COMPACT_ATOMS: atom_id res chain seq x y z
N ASN A 1 -7.56 29.44 -16.23
CA ASN A 1 -8.34 28.34 -15.59
C ASN A 1 -7.37 27.23 -15.24
N ASN A 2 -6.75 27.30 -14.06
CA ASN A 2 -5.75 26.31 -13.67
C ASN A 2 -6.48 25.08 -13.13
N LYS A 3 -6.29 23.93 -13.78
CA LYS A 3 -7.11 22.73 -13.54
C LYS A 3 -6.46 21.85 -12.47
N ILE A 4 -7.16 21.66 -11.35
CA ILE A 4 -6.83 20.60 -10.38
C ILE A 4 -7.55 19.34 -10.84
N ASN A 5 -6.81 18.24 -11.05
CA ASN A 5 -7.36 16.98 -11.50
C ASN A 5 -7.26 15.92 -10.40
N CYS A 6 -8.39 15.40 -9.94
CA CYS A 6 -8.41 14.27 -9.01
C CYS A 6 -8.27 12.97 -9.79
N LEU A 7 -7.08 12.36 -9.75
CA LEU A 7 -6.81 11.09 -10.42
C LEU A 7 -7.48 9.93 -9.68
N HIS A 8 -7.42 9.95 -8.35
CA HIS A 8 -8.03 8.94 -7.48
C HIS A 8 -8.55 9.59 -6.19
N TRP A 9 -9.73 9.15 -5.77
CA TRP A 9 -10.30 9.42 -4.45
C TRP A 9 -10.62 8.09 -3.78
N PHE A 10 -10.22 7.92 -2.52
CA PHE A 10 -10.43 6.70 -1.75
C PHE A 10 -11.17 7.02 -0.45
N ASN A 11 -12.08 6.12 -0.07
CA ASN A 11 -12.78 6.12 1.20
C ASN A 11 -12.10 5.10 2.12
N CYS A 12 -11.24 5.57 3.01
CA CYS A 12 -10.49 4.73 3.94
C CYS A 12 -11.43 4.19 5.02
N GLN A 13 -11.39 2.88 5.22
CA GLN A 13 -12.29 2.20 6.16
C GLN A 13 -11.58 1.92 7.49
N TYR A 14 -10.36 1.38 7.41
CA TYR A 14 -9.52 1.07 8.57
C TYR A 14 -8.06 0.89 8.17
N THR A 15 -7.21 0.91 9.18
CA THR A 15 -5.78 0.65 9.08
C THR A 15 -5.53 -0.86 9.19
N ASN A 16 -4.92 -1.46 8.16
CA ASN A 16 -4.53 -2.87 8.16
C ASN A 16 -3.11 -3.08 8.72
N ILE A 17 -2.23 -2.07 8.66
CA ILE A 17 -0.95 -2.05 9.38
C ILE A 17 -0.74 -0.64 9.92
N GLY A 18 -0.57 -0.53 11.23
CA GLY A 18 -0.52 0.72 11.99
C GLY A 18 -1.34 0.62 13.28
N LYS A 19 -1.29 1.66 14.11
CA LYS A 19 -1.82 1.67 15.48
C LYS A 19 -3.31 2.00 15.54
N GLU A 20 -3.74 3.05 14.85
CA GLU A 20 -5.09 3.59 14.98
C GLU A 20 -5.76 3.82 13.61
N ASP A 21 -7.08 3.68 13.60
CA ASP A 21 -7.92 4.06 12.48
C ASP A 21 -8.16 5.57 12.54
N PHE A 22 -7.43 6.32 11.72
CA PHE A 22 -7.44 7.79 11.79
C PHE A 22 -7.84 8.45 10.48
N TRP A 23 -7.33 7.94 9.36
CA TRP A 23 -7.58 8.53 8.04
C TRP A 23 -8.91 8.05 7.45
N THR A 24 -9.78 8.99 7.06
CA THR A 24 -11.08 8.70 6.42
C THR A 24 -11.01 8.74 4.90
N ASN A 25 -10.06 9.49 4.34
CA ASN A 25 -9.92 9.69 2.91
C ASN A 25 -8.46 9.75 2.50
N ALA A 26 -8.19 9.34 1.27
CA ALA A 26 -6.92 9.57 0.60
C ALA A 26 -7.19 9.95 -0.86
N ALA A 27 -6.32 10.76 -1.45
CA ALA A 27 -6.47 11.17 -2.84
C ALA A 27 -5.12 11.30 -3.54
N ILE A 28 -5.13 11.04 -4.85
CA ILE A 28 -4.04 11.40 -5.76
C ILE A 28 -4.56 12.53 -6.63
N ILE A 29 -3.93 13.69 -6.49
CA ILE A 29 -4.32 14.92 -7.16
C ILE A 29 -3.14 15.39 -8.01
N GLU A 30 -3.43 15.80 -9.24
CA GLU A 30 -2.50 16.39 -10.17
C GLU A 30 -2.84 17.88 -10.34
N PHE A 31 -1.81 18.70 -10.38
CA PHE A 31 -1.90 20.15 -10.52
C PHE A 31 -0.69 20.68 -11.30
N GLU A 32 -0.86 21.82 -11.97
CA GLU A 32 0.19 22.40 -12.83
C GLU A 32 1.40 22.91 -12.02
N ASN A 33 1.17 23.50 -10.85
CA ASN A 33 2.23 23.99 -9.97
C ASN A 33 1.78 24.09 -8.49
N LYS A 34 2.75 24.17 -7.57
CA LYS A 34 2.53 24.19 -6.11
C LYS A 34 1.70 25.40 -5.65
N GLU A 35 1.83 26.55 -6.29
CA GLU A 35 1.10 27.78 -5.89
C GLU A 35 -0.42 27.61 -5.99
N ILE A 36 -0.90 26.82 -6.95
CA ILE A 36 -2.34 26.52 -7.09
C ILE A 36 -2.85 25.76 -5.87
N LEU A 37 -2.06 24.81 -5.35
CA LEU A 37 -2.41 24.03 -4.16
C LEU A 37 -2.45 24.93 -2.93
N GLU A 38 -1.44 25.78 -2.74
CA GLU A 38 -1.40 26.75 -1.62
C GLU A 38 -2.59 27.71 -1.66
N LYS A 39 -2.94 28.25 -2.85
CA LYS A 39 -4.14 29.10 -3.03
C LYS A 39 -5.43 28.34 -2.75
N ALA A 40 -5.56 27.09 -3.21
CA ALA A 40 -6.74 26.26 -2.96
C ALA A 40 -6.91 25.94 -1.47
N PHE A 41 -5.79 25.65 -0.80
CA PHE A 41 -5.74 25.42 0.64
C PHE A 41 -6.19 26.65 1.44
N ASN A 42 -5.69 27.83 1.06
CA ASN A 42 -6.01 29.08 1.77
C ASN A 42 -7.42 29.62 1.46
N ASN A 43 -7.95 29.40 0.26
CA ASN A 43 -9.19 30.06 -0.19
C ASN A 43 -10.47 29.21 -0.08
N LYS A 44 -10.39 27.88 0.07
CA LYS A 44 -11.56 27.00 -0.11
C LYS A 44 -11.72 25.87 0.90
N LEU A 45 -10.75 25.63 1.77
CA LEU A 45 -10.92 24.67 2.85
C LEU A 45 -11.43 25.42 4.07
N GLU A 46 -12.72 25.33 4.34
CA GLU A 46 -13.22 25.61 5.69
C GLU A 46 -12.62 24.56 6.63
N PHE A 47 -11.48 24.89 7.23
CA PHE A 47 -10.74 24.04 8.17
C PHE A 47 -11.58 23.52 9.32
N ASN A 48 -12.73 24.16 9.58
CA ASN A 48 -13.71 23.74 10.57
C ASN A 48 -14.20 22.29 10.35
N THR A 49 -14.10 21.74 9.14
CA THR A 49 -14.51 20.36 8.83
C THR A 49 -13.35 19.35 8.77
N ILE A 50 -12.12 19.81 8.51
CA ILE A 50 -10.94 18.95 8.41
C ILE A 50 -10.31 18.81 9.80
N LYS A 51 -10.37 17.59 10.36
CA LYS A 51 -9.75 17.32 11.66
C LYS A 51 -8.24 17.16 11.58
N ALA A 52 -7.74 16.66 10.44
CA ALA A 52 -6.33 16.44 10.17
C ALA A 52 -6.07 16.36 8.66
N LEU A 53 -4.86 16.75 8.24
CA LEU A 53 -4.44 16.69 6.84
C LEU A 53 -2.94 16.41 6.75
N GLN A 54 -2.57 15.48 5.86
CA GLN A 54 -1.19 15.25 5.47
C GLN A 54 -1.08 15.28 3.95
N VAL A 55 -0.17 16.08 3.41
CA VAL A 55 0.02 16.24 1.96
C VAL A 55 1.49 16.00 1.62
N PHE A 56 1.72 15.21 0.57
CA PHE A 56 3.05 14.90 0.07
C PHE A 56 3.17 15.23 -1.41
N ILE A 57 4.39 15.56 -1.85
CA ILE A 57 4.74 15.51 -3.28
C ILE A 57 5.08 14.06 -3.63
N VAL A 58 4.41 13.52 -4.64
CA VAL A 58 4.67 12.16 -5.14
C VAL A 58 5.15 12.23 -6.58
N LEU A 59 6.32 11.65 -6.84
CA LEU A 59 6.84 11.42 -8.19
C LEU A 59 6.30 10.08 -8.70
N PRO A 60 5.47 10.05 -9.75
CA PRO A 60 4.90 8.82 -10.27
C PRO A 60 5.99 7.84 -10.74
N LYS A 61 5.82 6.56 -10.41
CA LYS A 61 6.65 5.43 -10.85
C LYS A 61 5.78 4.26 -11.32
N ASN A 62 4.63 4.57 -11.89
CA ASN A 62 3.68 3.58 -12.40
C ASN A 62 4.31 2.74 -13.51
N PRO A 63 4.16 1.41 -13.48
CA PRO A 63 4.56 0.57 -14.60
C PRO A 63 3.68 0.84 -15.83
N SER A 64 4.21 0.57 -17.01
CA SER A 64 3.48 0.73 -18.27
C SER A 64 2.17 -0.07 -18.27
N ARG A 65 1.07 0.57 -18.70
CA ARG A 65 -0.23 -0.12 -18.82
C ARG A 65 -0.18 -1.27 -19.83
N LEU A 66 0.64 -1.16 -20.87
CA LEU A 66 0.85 -2.25 -21.83
C LEU A 66 1.46 -3.48 -21.13
N LEU A 67 2.50 -3.28 -20.31
CA LEU A 67 3.14 -4.35 -19.55
C LEU A 67 2.16 -4.98 -18.56
N LEU A 68 1.41 -4.16 -17.80
CA LEU A 68 0.41 -4.67 -16.87
C LEU A 68 -0.67 -5.49 -17.58
N ASN A 69 -1.18 -5.01 -18.71
CA ASN A 69 -2.20 -5.72 -19.48
C ASN A 69 -1.67 -7.05 -20.05
N PHE A 70 -0.42 -7.08 -20.50
CA PHE A 70 0.24 -8.32 -20.90
C PHE A 70 0.32 -9.32 -19.73
N LEU A 71 0.76 -8.89 -18.54
CA LEU A 71 0.83 -9.75 -17.36
C LEU A 71 -0.56 -10.27 -16.92
N LYS A 72 -1.62 -9.49 -17.12
CA LYS A 72 -2.99 -9.90 -16.80
C LYS A 72 -3.51 -11.04 -17.69
N LEU A 73 -2.91 -11.30 -18.85
CA LEU A 73 -3.24 -12.47 -19.67
C LEU A 73 -2.98 -13.80 -18.94
N PHE A 74 -2.09 -13.81 -17.94
CA PHE A 74 -1.75 -14.99 -17.16
C PHE A 74 -2.66 -15.22 -15.94
N ARG A 75 -3.72 -14.42 -15.74
CA ARG A 75 -4.70 -14.62 -14.66
C ARG A 75 -5.30 -16.03 -14.55
N PRO A 76 -5.59 -16.76 -15.64
CA PRO A 76 -6.06 -18.15 -15.54
C PRO A 76 -5.11 -19.06 -14.74
N VAL A 77 -3.79 -18.82 -14.84
CA VAL A 77 -2.78 -19.55 -14.05
C VAL A 77 -2.88 -19.21 -12.57
N GLY A 78 -3.11 -17.93 -12.22
CA GLY A 78 -3.35 -17.52 -10.84
C GLY A 78 -4.60 -18.16 -10.24
N TYR A 79 -5.68 -18.24 -11.01
CA TYR A 79 -6.90 -18.92 -10.59
C TYR A 79 -6.66 -20.41 -10.29
N LEU A 80 -5.86 -21.08 -11.12
CA LEU A 80 -5.47 -22.47 -10.92
C LEU A 80 -4.77 -22.68 -9.57
N PHE A 81 -3.78 -21.85 -9.23
CA PHE A 81 -3.08 -21.91 -7.94
C PHE A 81 -4.01 -21.65 -6.75
N LYS A 82 -4.99 -20.76 -6.91
CA LYS A 82 -5.98 -20.48 -5.86
C LYS A 82 -6.85 -21.69 -5.52
N LEU A 83 -7.16 -22.56 -6.49
CA LEU A 83 -7.95 -23.78 -6.28
C LEU A 83 -7.16 -24.90 -5.59
N PHE A 84 -5.88 -25.06 -5.94
CA PHE A 84 -5.08 -26.18 -5.46
C PHE A 84 -4.44 -25.97 -4.08
N LYS A 85 -4.45 -24.75 -3.55
CA LYS A 85 -3.77 -24.42 -2.30
C LYS A 85 -4.74 -23.85 -1.28
N ASN A 86 -4.90 -24.56 -0.17
CA ASN A 86 -5.63 -24.05 0.98
C ASN A 86 -4.82 -22.93 1.65
N SER A 87 -5.52 -21.89 2.10
CA SER A 87 -4.93 -20.83 2.92
C SER A 87 -4.87 -21.28 4.37
N SER A 88 -3.71 -21.13 5.01
CA SER A 88 -3.54 -21.39 6.45
C SER A 88 -3.88 -20.11 7.21
N ILE A 89 -5.18 -19.87 7.42
CA ILE A 89 -5.67 -18.69 8.17
C ILE A 89 -5.07 -18.63 9.58
N GLU A 90 -4.77 -19.78 10.18
CA GLU A 90 -4.13 -19.88 11.50
C GLU A 90 -2.73 -19.24 11.55
N GLU A 91 -1.89 -19.40 10.51
CA GLU A 91 -0.56 -18.79 10.45
C GLU A 91 -0.61 -17.25 10.38
N LEU A 92 -1.69 -16.69 9.83
CA LEU A 92 -1.90 -15.23 9.74
C LEU A 92 -2.29 -14.61 11.09
N ILE A 93 -2.80 -15.40 12.03
CA ILE A 93 -3.29 -14.94 13.34
C ILE A 93 -2.18 -14.97 14.39
N GLU A 94 -1.15 -15.81 14.24
CA GLU A 94 -0.11 -16.03 15.27
C GLU A 94 1.00 -14.95 15.30
N ASN A 95 1.21 -14.19 14.22
CA ASN A 95 2.34 -13.25 14.11
C ASN A 95 2.02 -11.82 14.61
N ASN A 96 2.12 -11.57 15.92
CA ASN A 96 1.54 -10.35 16.54
C ASN A 96 2.48 -9.25 17.06
N ASN A 97 3.81 -9.34 16.93
CA ASN A 97 4.72 -8.36 17.57
C ASN A 97 5.58 -7.53 16.60
N SER A 98 5.16 -7.42 15.33
CA SER A 98 5.92 -6.68 14.32
C SER A 98 5.16 -5.45 13.85
N GLU A 99 5.78 -4.26 13.93
CA GLU A 99 5.21 -3.00 13.42
C GLU A 99 4.99 -3.02 11.90
N ILE A 100 5.55 -4.01 11.21
CA ILE A 100 5.35 -4.20 9.78
C ILE A 100 4.36 -5.33 9.48
N LEU A 101 3.64 -5.91 10.44
CA LEU A 101 2.60 -6.91 10.20
C LEU A 101 1.25 -6.45 10.78
N PRO A 102 0.11 -6.90 10.22
CA PRO A 102 -1.18 -6.67 10.84
C PRO A 102 -1.23 -7.35 12.22
N SER A 103 -1.84 -6.68 13.19
CA SER A 103 -2.23 -7.31 14.45
C SER A 103 -3.38 -8.30 14.25
N LYS A 104 -3.60 -9.21 15.21
CA LYS A 104 -4.74 -10.14 15.22
C LYS A 104 -6.07 -9.44 14.97
N LYS A 105 -6.33 -8.30 15.64
CA LYS A 105 -7.55 -7.51 15.44
C LYS A 105 -7.68 -7.01 14.00
N GLN A 106 -6.59 -6.60 13.36
CA GLN A 106 -6.59 -6.14 11.96
C GLN A 106 -6.82 -7.32 11.00
N THR A 107 -6.16 -8.45 11.23
CA THR A 107 -6.37 -9.69 10.48
C THR A 107 -7.82 -10.17 10.58
N GLU A 108 -8.42 -10.17 11.77
CA GLU A 108 -9.82 -10.54 11.99
C GLU A 108 -10.79 -9.61 11.26
N ARG A 109 -10.53 -8.29 11.20
CA ARG A 109 -11.35 -7.36 10.41
C ARG A 109 -11.31 -7.69 8.93
N LEU A 110 -10.12 -7.98 8.39
CA LEU A 110 -9.96 -8.34 6.98
C LEU A 110 -10.66 -9.68 6.66
N LEU A 111 -10.61 -10.65 7.57
CA LEU A 111 -11.31 -11.93 7.45
C LEU A 111 -12.84 -11.77 7.47
N ASN A 112 -13.34 -10.84 8.28
CA ASN A 112 -14.77 -10.56 8.43
C ASN A 112 -15.31 -9.50 7.45
N GLU A 113 -14.47 -9.00 6.54
CA GLU A 113 -14.89 -8.06 5.51
C GLU A 113 -15.75 -8.76 4.44
N THR A 114 -17.02 -8.36 4.36
CA THR A 114 -18.04 -8.97 3.48
C THR A 114 -18.43 -8.08 2.31
N SER A 115 -17.84 -6.89 2.20
CA SER A 115 -18.06 -5.97 1.08
C SER A 115 -17.71 -6.62 -0.27
N ASN A 116 -18.63 -6.47 -1.22
CA ASN A 116 -18.41 -6.85 -2.63
C ASN A 116 -17.74 -5.75 -3.46
N LYS A 117 -17.27 -4.67 -2.82
CA LYS A 117 -16.55 -3.60 -3.50
C LYS A 117 -15.09 -3.99 -3.73
N LYS A 118 -14.48 -3.39 -4.75
CA LYS A 118 -13.02 -3.44 -4.93
C LYS A 118 -12.33 -2.85 -3.71
N ALA A 119 -11.29 -3.55 -3.27
CA ALA A 119 -10.45 -3.15 -2.15
C ALA A 119 -9.18 -2.47 -2.68
N TYR A 120 -8.76 -1.40 -2.01
CA TYR A 120 -7.53 -0.69 -2.33
C TYR A 120 -6.65 -0.57 -1.09
N MET A 121 -5.44 -1.12 -1.18
CA MET A 121 -4.46 -1.09 -0.10
C MET A 121 -3.44 0.01 -0.38
N ILE A 122 -3.52 1.08 0.40
CA ILE A 122 -2.64 2.24 0.30
C ILE A 122 -1.49 2.03 1.28
N ASN A 123 -0.28 1.83 0.74
CA ASN A 123 0.92 1.56 1.51
C ASN A 123 1.83 2.78 1.52
N LEU A 124 2.12 3.30 2.70
CA LEU A 124 3.22 4.23 2.94
C LEU A 124 4.43 3.42 3.40
N LEU A 125 5.58 3.62 2.75
CA LEU A 125 6.73 2.73 2.89
C LEU A 125 8.01 3.49 3.21
N GLU A 126 8.76 3.00 4.19
CA GLU A 126 10.15 3.41 4.45
C GLU A 126 11.04 2.16 4.46
N ALA A 127 11.97 2.08 3.52
CA ALA A 127 12.96 1.01 3.47
C ALA A 127 14.15 1.33 4.37
N ARG A 128 14.79 0.28 4.90
CA ARG A 128 16.08 0.40 5.58
C ARG A 128 17.17 0.82 4.59
N GLU A 129 18.22 1.44 5.10
CA GLU A 129 19.45 1.67 4.34
C GLU A 129 20.05 0.32 3.93
N THR A 130 20.34 -0.53 4.92
CA THR A 130 20.79 -1.92 4.74
C THR A 130 19.71 -2.89 5.22
N ALA A 131 19.41 -3.91 4.41
CA ALA A 131 18.45 -4.94 4.76
C ALA A 131 18.95 -5.80 5.93
N LYS A 132 18.06 -6.23 6.82
CA LYS A 132 18.39 -7.06 7.99
C LYS A 132 17.90 -8.49 7.78
N TYR A 133 18.70 -9.31 7.10
CA TYR A 133 18.45 -10.75 6.98
C TYR A 133 18.96 -11.51 8.20
N SER A 134 18.36 -12.67 8.48
CA SER A 134 18.91 -13.64 9.45
C SER A 134 20.23 -14.23 8.98
N ASP A 135 20.36 -14.48 7.68
CA ASP A 135 21.62 -14.81 7.03
C ASP A 135 22.46 -13.53 6.82
N LEU A 136 23.47 -13.37 7.68
CA LEU A 136 24.35 -12.21 7.70
C LEU A 136 25.27 -12.10 6.48
N SER A 137 25.38 -13.16 5.65
CA SER A 137 26.13 -13.09 4.39
C SER A 137 25.44 -12.23 3.33
N ILE A 138 24.13 -11.99 3.48
CA ILE A 138 23.33 -11.22 2.53
C ILE A 138 23.43 -9.72 2.85
N VAL A 139 24.31 -9.02 2.13
CA VAL A 139 24.51 -7.57 2.27
C VAL A 139 23.92 -6.83 1.07
N ILE A 140 22.65 -6.45 1.16
CA ILE A 140 21.95 -5.65 0.15
C ILE A 140 21.18 -4.50 0.80
N SER A 141 20.83 -3.48 0.02
CA SER A 141 20.02 -2.36 0.51
C SER A 141 18.59 -2.81 0.87
N GLY A 142 17.95 -2.12 1.81
CA GLY A 142 16.54 -2.38 2.13
C GLY A 142 15.61 -2.14 0.93
N LYS A 143 15.96 -1.17 0.07
CA LYS A 143 15.25 -0.89 -1.19
C LYS A 143 15.35 -2.06 -2.17
N GLU A 144 16.51 -2.69 -2.29
CA GLU A 144 16.67 -3.87 -3.13
C GLU A 144 15.90 -5.07 -2.60
N ALA A 145 16.00 -5.34 -1.29
CA ALA A 145 15.21 -6.37 -0.64
C ALA A 145 13.71 -6.16 -0.85
N TYR A 146 13.19 -4.98 -0.53
CA TYR A 146 11.77 -4.71 -0.58
C TYR A 146 11.24 -4.54 -2.01
N TYR A 147 11.78 -3.63 -2.82
CA TYR A 147 11.17 -3.31 -4.11
C TYR A 147 11.49 -4.36 -5.19
N LYS A 148 12.73 -4.87 -5.23
CA LYS A 148 13.14 -5.81 -6.29
C LYS A 148 12.81 -7.25 -5.94
N LYS A 149 13.15 -7.72 -4.72
CA LYS A 149 12.95 -9.13 -4.37
C LYS A 149 11.52 -9.43 -3.90
N TYR A 150 10.96 -8.62 -3.01
CA TYR A 150 9.57 -8.79 -2.56
C TYR A 150 8.55 -8.17 -3.55
N GLY A 151 8.74 -6.90 -3.92
CA GLY A 151 7.76 -6.11 -4.66
C GLY A 151 7.39 -6.68 -6.01
N ASN A 152 8.36 -7.27 -6.74
CA ASN A 152 8.10 -7.96 -8.01
C ASN A 152 7.19 -9.18 -7.83
N ILE A 153 7.46 -10.01 -6.81
CA ILE A 153 6.65 -11.19 -6.50
C ILE A 153 5.27 -10.76 -6.03
N ALA A 154 5.17 -9.82 -5.10
CA ALA A 154 3.90 -9.31 -4.59
C ALA A 154 3.04 -8.71 -5.70
N SER A 155 3.61 -7.85 -6.55
CA SER A 155 2.88 -7.22 -7.67
C SER A 155 2.39 -8.24 -8.68
N ARG A 156 3.22 -9.23 -9.02
CA ARG A 156 2.81 -10.36 -9.88
C ARG A 156 1.65 -11.13 -9.25
N SER A 157 1.76 -11.47 -7.97
CA SER A 157 0.71 -12.20 -7.23
C SER A 157 -0.62 -11.44 -7.25
N VAL A 158 -0.60 -10.12 -7.00
CA VAL A 158 -1.79 -9.26 -7.10
C VAL A 158 -2.44 -9.35 -8.49
N LEU A 159 -1.65 -9.17 -9.55
CA LEU A 159 -2.15 -9.18 -10.93
C LEU A 159 -2.77 -10.52 -11.32
N LEU A 160 -2.12 -11.63 -10.95
CA LEU A 160 -2.57 -12.99 -11.24
C LEU A 160 -3.89 -13.33 -10.54
N MET A 161 -4.14 -12.77 -9.36
CA MET A 161 -5.38 -12.99 -8.60
C MET A 161 -6.53 -12.03 -8.98
N GLY A 162 -6.41 -11.37 -10.13
CA GLY A 162 -7.43 -10.47 -10.65
C GLY A 162 -7.30 -9.02 -10.20
N GLY A 163 -6.32 -8.70 -9.35
CA GLY A 163 -6.03 -7.33 -8.91
C GLY A 163 -5.33 -6.47 -9.96
N ASP A 164 -4.95 -5.26 -9.54
CA ASP A 164 -4.21 -4.29 -10.36
C ASP A 164 -3.25 -3.42 -9.53
N ILE A 165 -2.31 -2.77 -10.20
CA ILE A 165 -1.47 -1.72 -9.62
C ILE A 165 -2.14 -0.39 -9.95
N THR A 166 -2.76 0.22 -8.94
CA THR A 166 -3.51 1.49 -9.11
C THR A 166 -2.54 2.65 -9.28
N TYR A 167 -1.63 2.80 -8.31
CA TYR A 167 -0.67 3.89 -8.28
C TYR A 167 0.60 3.50 -7.51
N VAL A 168 1.77 3.85 -8.04
CA VAL A 168 3.06 3.71 -7.36
C VAL A 168 3.85 4.99 -7.56
N GLY A 169 4.53 5.45 -6.51
CA GLY A 169 5.36 6.65 -6.59
C GLY A 169 6.38 6.74 -5.46
N ARG A 170 7.30 7.71 -5.60
CA ARG A 170 8.26 8.07 -4.57
C ARG A 170 7.88 9.42 -3.98
N PHE A 171 7.92 9.54 -2.66
CA PHE A 171 7.76 10.83 -2.03
C PHE A 171 9.02 11.68 -2.28
N ASN A 172 8.82 12.97 -2.53
CA ASN A 172 9.90 13.91 -2.81
C ASN A 172 10.05 14.91 -1.66
N GLY A 173 10.92 14.58 -0.71
CA GLY A 173 11.17 15.38 0.48
C GLY A 173 10.14 15.18 1.59
N GLU A 174 10.11 16.15 2.50
CA GLU A 174 9.19 16.21 3.64
C GLU A 174 7.72 16.40 3.22
N PRO A 175 6.74 16.05 4.06
CA PRO A 175 5.35 16.44 3.84
C PRO A 175 5.23 17.96 3.59
N LEU A 176 4.43 18.35 2.61
CA LEU A 176 4.12 19.75 2.34
C LEU A 176 3.23 20.37 3.41
N ILE A 177 2.32 19.56 3.94
CA ILE A 177 1.36 19.98 4.97
C ILE A 177 1.27 18.84 5.98
N GLU A 178 1.40 19.17 7.26
CA GLU A 178 0.98 18.32 8.38
C GLU A 178 0.12 19.16 9.32
N PHE A 179 -1.16 18.78 9.43
CA PHE A 179 -2.11 19.39 10.35
C PHE A 179 -2.75 18.27 11.18
N ASN A 180 -2.56 18.29 12.50
CA ASN A 180 -3.08 17.29 13.46
C ASN A 180 -2.84 15.82 13.06
N VAL A 181 -1.68 15.54 12.47
CA VAL A 181 -1.30 14.19 12.00
C VAL A 181 -0.94 13.28 13.19
N PRO A 182 -1.43 12.03 13.25
CA PRO A 182 -1.10 11.11 14.33
C PRO A 182 0.36 10.66 14.23
N ASN A 183 0.99 10.34 15.36
CA ASN A 183 2.40 9.94 15.43
C ASN A 183 2.75 8.76 14.51
N ASP A 184 1.78 7.87 14.26
CA ASP A 184 1.97 6.67 13.44
C ASP A 184 2.21 6.97 11.95
N THR A 185 1.63 8.06 11.43
CA THR A 185 1.81 8.47 10.02
C THR A 185 2.66 9.73 9.87
N LYS A 186 3.00 10.40 10.97
CA LYS A 186 3.78 11.64 10.98
C LYS A 186 5.17 11.48 10.37
N GLY A 187 5.60 12.53 9.67
CA GLY A 187 6.93 12.64 9.10
C GLY A 187 7.09 11.91 7.78
N ASN A 188 8.34 11.53 7.48
CA ASN A 188 8.73 11.09 6.15
C ASN A 188 8.34 9.67 5.81
N TRP A 189 8.03 9.51 4.52
CA TRP A 189 7.89 8.24 3.84
C TRP A 189 8.74 8.26 2.57
N GLN A 190 9.16 7.11 2.08
CA GLN A 190 10.01 7.02 0.87
C GLN A 190 9.20 6.68 -0.38
N ALA A 191 8.16 5.85 -0.24
CA ALA A 191 7.33 5.44 -1.37
C ALA A 191 5.87 5.23 -0.99
N LEU A 192 5.04 5.33 -2.03
CA LEU A 192 3.62 5.03 -2.03
C LEU A 192 3.37 3.84 -2.95
N GLY A 193 2.62 2.85 -2.47
CA GLY A 193 2.09 1.77 -3.29
C GLY A 193 0.60 1.55 -3.05
N ILE A 194 -0.21 1.68 -4.09
CA ILE A 194 -1.66 1.44 -4.05
C ILE A 194 -1.99 0.25 -4.93
N MET A 195 -2.40 -0.84 -4.28
CA MET A 195 -2.78 -2.09 -4.94
C MET A 195 -4.30 -2.25 -4.90
N GLU A 196 -4.89 -2.64 -6.02
CA GLU A 196 -6.32 -2.98 -6.16
C GLU A 196 -6.50 -4.49 -6.06
N TYR A 197 -7.54 -4.90 -5.34
CA TYR A 197 -8.01 -6.27 -5.27
C TYR A 197 -9.50 -6.34 -5.64
N PRO A 198 -9.96 -7.40 -6.32
CA PRO A 198 -11.37 -7.56 -6.66
C PRO A 198 -12.28 -7.52 -5.43
N LEU A 199 -11.84 -8.14 -4.33
CA LEU A 199 -12.48 -8.16 -3.02
C LEU A 199 -11.39 -8.10 -1.94
N ALA A 200 -11.71 -7.62 -0.75
CA ALA A 200 -10.75 -7.54 0.35
C ALA A 200 -10.13 -8.90 0.70
N ARG A 201 -10.95 -9.96 0.78
CA ARG A 201 -10.50 -11.34 1.04
C ARG A 201 -9.47 -11.87 0.04
N ASN A 202 -9.39 -11.34 -1.19
CA ASN A 202 -8.39 -11.78 -2.16
C ASN A 202 -6.96 -11.43 -1.72
N MET A 203 -6.77 -10.54 -0.75
CA MET A 203 -5.46 -10.31 -0.14
C MET A 203 -4.91 -11.56 0.56
N LEU A 204 -5.79 -12.31 1.23
CA LEU A 204 -5.41 -13.53 1.96
C LEU A 204 -4.93 -14.61 0.98
N ASP A 205 -5.42 -14.60 -0.25
CA ASP A 205 -5.01 -15.54 -1.28
C ASP A 205 -3.58 -15.28 -1.80
N LEU A 206 -2.93 -14.16 -1.46
CA LEU A 206 -1.57 -13.87 -1.93
C LEU A 206 -0.58 -14.99 -1.56
N GLU A 207 -0.76 -15.59 -0.38
CA GLU A 207 0.09 -16.68 0.11
C GLU A 207 -0.01 -17.97 -0.73
N LYS A 208 -1.09 -18.09 -1.50
CA LYS A 208 -1.31 -19.22 -2.41
C LYS A 208 -0.44 -19.09 -3.66
N MET A 209 0.02 -17.88 -3.98
CA MET A 209 0.84 -17.65 -5.16
C MET A 209 2.26 -18.21 -5.00
N PRO A 210 2.82 -18.83 -6.05
CA PRO A 210 4.18 -19.38 -6.00
C PRO A 210 5.22 -18.32 -5.62
N GLY A 211 6.11 -18.63 -4.69
CA GLY A 211 7.18 -17.75 -4.26
C GLY A 211 6.77 -16.63 -3.32
N TYR A 212 5.47 -16.43 -3.03
CA TYR A 212 5.02 -15.30 -2.21
C TYR A 212 5.45 -15.46 -0.74
N LYS A 213 5.21 -16.63 -0.13
CA LYS A 213 5.62 -16.90 1.26
C LYS A 213 7.14 -16.77 1.41
N GLU A 214 7.90 -17.30 0.46
CA GLU A 214 9.36 -17.24 0.43
C GLU A 214 9.89 -15.81 0.26
N ALA A 215 9.11 -14.93 -0.39
CA ALA A 215 9.48 -13.54 -0.58
C ALA A 215 9.21 -12.65 0.66
N LEU A 216 8.42 -13.10 1.63
CA LEU A 216 8.13 -12.33 2.86
C LEU A 216 9.40 -11.99 3.65
N LYS A 217 10.40 -12.88 3.67
CA LYS A 217 11.70 -12.59 4.29
C LYS A 217 12.38 -11.35 3.71
N HIS A 218 12.18 -11.05 2.42
CA HIS A 218 12.74 -9.87 1.77
C HIS A 218 12.00 -8.59 2.16
N ARG A 219 10.69 -8.70 2.37
CA ARG A 219 9.87 -7.61 2.92
C ARG A 219 10.32 -7.27 4.33
N ASP A 220 10.45 -8.29 5.17
CA ASP A 220 10.75 -8.11 6.59
C ASP A 220 12.18 -7.59 6.81
N ALA A 221 13.14 -8.11 6.03
CA ALA A 221 14.50 -7.60 6.04
C ALA A 221 14.60 -6.17 5.48
N GLY A 222 13.78 -5.83 4.47
CA GLY A 222 13.90 -4.59 3.71
C GLY A 222 13.21 -3.37 4.34
N LEU A 223 12.10 -3.57 5.05
CA LEU A 223 11.31 -2.47 5.62
C LEU A 223 11.82 -2.00 6.97
N LYS A 224 11.84 -0.67 7.13
CA LYS A 224 12.01 -0.01 8.42
C LYS A 224 10.65 0.21 9.08
N LYS A 225 9.69 0.78 8.34
CA LYS A 225 8.30 0.96 8.77
C LYS A 225 7.37 0.92 7.55
N THR A 226 6.10 0.59 7.81
CA THR A 226 5.02 0.64 6.81
C THR A 226 3.74 1.06 7.50
N PHE A 227 2.91 1.83 6.80
CA PHE A 227 1.53 2.07 7.20
C PHE A 227 0.63 1.65 6.05
N ASN A 228 -0.42 0.90 6.33
CA ASN A 228 -1.29 0.34 5.31
C ASN A 228 -2.76 0.63 5.64
N LEU A 229 -3.42 1.34 4.73
CA LEU A 229 -4.85 1.61 4.81
C LEU A 229 -5.60 0.70 3.85
N TYR A 230 -6.66 0.07 4.36
CA TYR A 230 -7.70 -0.50 3.53
C TYR A 230 -8.75 0.57 3.19
N SER A 231 -9.10 0.64 1.91
CA SER A 231 -10.05 1.62 1.38
C SER A 231 -10.89 1.05 0.25
N THR A 232 -11.98 1.75 -0.05
CA THR A 232 -12.83 1.53 -1.23
C THR A 232 -12.81 2.78 -2.10
N LYS A 233 -13.31 2.68 -3.34
CA LYS A 233 -13.60 3.84 -4.20
C LYS A 233 -15.10 4.00 -4.36
#